data_AF-A0A1C0U0M1-F1
#
_entry.id   AF-A0A1C0U0M1-F1
#
_cell.length_a   1.000
_cell.length_b   1.000
_cell.length_c   1.000
_cell.angle_alpha   90.00
_cell.angle_beta   90.00
_cell.angle_gamma   90.00
#
_symmetry.space_group_name_H-M   'P 1'
#
loop_
_entity.id
_entity.type
_entity.pdbx_description
1 polymer ?
#
loop_
_entity_poly.entity_id
_entity_poly.type
_entity_poly.pdbx_seq_one_letter_code
_entity_poly.pdbx_strand_id
1 'polypeptide(L)'
;MNKEEIINTWLTGLSGGQWQLLNNECNLIGEDSLHYASIINYPKRMVAMFPLPPSPQPRSTSLHTKLLQLNAHPDVVGIASFSLAADNATVVLNLSLPDHALFNCDLDEFWQSALSLRNALFQAISE
;
A
#
# COMPACT_ATOMS: atom_id res chain seq x y z
N MET A 1 -0.18 6.96 -23.65
CA MET A 1 -0.21 5.79 -22.76
C MET A 1 -1.42 5.94 -21.86
N ASN A 2 -2.29 4.93 -21.79
CA ASN A 2 -3.40 4.94 -20.84
C ASN A 2 -2.88 4.63 -19.43
N LYS A 3 -3.68 4.89 -18.39
CA LYS A 3 -3.28 4.71 -16.99
C LYS A 3 -2.83 3.27 -16.68
N GLU A 4 -3.55 2.29 -17.19
CA GLU A 4 -3.26 0.88 -16.95
C GLU A 4 -1.94 0.44 -17.59
N GLU A 5 -1.65 0.92 -18.80
CA GLU A 5 -0.37 0.71 -19.48
C GLU A 5 0.80 1.26 -18.64
N ILE A 6 0.67 2.48 -18.09
CA ILE A 6 1.69 3.07 -17.20
C ILE A 6 1.97 2.16 -16.01
N ILE A 7 0.90 1.73 -15.32
CA ILE A 7 1.03 0.88 -14.13
C ILE A 7 1.65 -0.47 -14.52
N ASN A 8 1.20 -1.09 -15.61
CA ASN A 8 1.70 -2.39 -16.06
C ASN A 8 3.17 -2.33 -16.51
N THR A 9 3.57 -1.28 -17.24
CA THR A 9 4.98 -1.08 -17.61
C THR A 9 5.86 -0.96 -16.36
N TRP A 10 5.43 -0.19 -15.37
CA TRP A 10 6.13 -0.04 -14.11
C TRP A 10 6.21 -1.38 -13.32
N LEU A 11 5.08 -2.06 -13.14
CA LEU A 11 5.03 -3.37 -12.46
C LEU A 11 5.89 -4.44 -13.14
N THR A 12 5.90 -4.45 -14.47
CA THR A 12 6.75 -5.35 -15.27
C THR A 12 8.22 -5.05 -15.03
N GLY A 13 8.60 -3.76 -15.00
CA GLY A 13 9.96 -3.33 -14.69
C GLY A 13 10.43 -3.76 -13.29
N LEU A 14 9.59 -3.57 -12.28
CA LEU A 14 9.90 -3.94 -10.89
C LEU A 14 10.10 -5.44 -10.66
N SER A 15 9.35 -6.27 -11.38
CA SER A 15 9.26 -7.71 -11.11
C SER A 15 10.00 -8.59 -12.12
N GLY A 16 10.67 -7.99 -13.11
CA GLY A 16 11.20 -8.74 -14.24
C GLY A 16 10.12 -9.42 -15.09
N GLY A 17 8.89 -8.85 -15.11
CA GLY A 17 7.77 -9.30 -15.94
C GLY A 17 6.76 -10.22 -15.26
N GLN A 18 6.83 -10.42 -13.94
CA GLN A 18 5.88 -11.28 -13.21
C GLN A 18 4.60 -10.56 -12.79
N TRP A 19 4.67 -9.25 -12.52
CA TRP A 19 3.57 -8.47 -12.00
C TRP A 19 2.86 -7.69 -13.09
N GLN A 20 1.55 -7.86 -13.15
CA GLN A 20 0.65 -7.16 -14.04
C GLN A 20 -0.73 -7.02 -13.38
N LEU A 21 -1.44 -5.94 -13.68
CA LEU A 21 -2.84 -5.78 -13.32
C LEU A 21 -3.70 -6.82 -14.05
N LEU A 22 -4.56 -7.49 -13.29
CA LEU A 22 -5.64 -8.35 -13.74
C LEU A 22 -6.93 -7.80 -13.13
N ASN A 23 -7.89 -7.39 -13.95
CA ASN A 23 -9.13 -6.75 -13.50
C ASN A 23 -8.89 -5.54 -12.58
N ASN A 24 -7.96 -4.66 -12.94
CA ASN A 24 -7.55 -3.47 -12.17
C ASN A 24 -6.81 -3.76 -10.85
N GLU A 25 -6.37 -4.98 -10.59
CA GLU A 25 -5.63 -5.34 -9.37
C GLU A 25 -4.39 -6.16 -9.71
N CYS A 26 -3.29 -5.91 -9.00
CA CYS A 26 -2.11 -6.76 -9.02
C CYS A 26 -1.73 -7.13 -7.59
N ASN A 27 -1.61 -8.42 -7.31
CA ASN A 27 -1.12 -8.92 -6.02
C ASN A 27 0.37 -9.22 -6.14
N LEU A 28 1.17 -8.48 -5.36
CA LEU A 28 2.61 -8.57 -5.33
C LEU A 28 2.95 -9.67 -4.32
N ILE A 29 3.54 -10.75 -4.80
CA ILE A 29 3.96 -11.90 -4.00
C ILE A 29 5.48 -11.77 -3.80
N GLY A 30 5.93 -11.88 -2.55
CA GLY A 30 7.35 -11.85 -2.19
C GLY A 30 8.09 -13.14 -2.57
N GLU A 31 9.41 -13.14 -2.40
CA GLU A 31 10.26 -14.32 -2.65
C GLU A 31 9.89 -15.53 -1.78
N ASP A 32 9.32 -15.28 -0.62
CA ASP A 32 8.82 -16.28 0.33
C ASP A 32 7.44 -16.86 -0.06
N SER A 33 6.92 -16.50 -1.24
CA SER A 33 5.57 -16.84 -1.70
C SER A 33 4.44 -16.28 -0.82
N LEU A 34 4.73 -15.30 0.05
CA LEU A 34 3.74 -14.62 0.85
C LEU A 34 3.24 -13.35 0.15
N HIS A 35 1.99 -12.98 0.43
CA HIS A 35 1.42 -11.74 -0.06
C HIS A 35 2.15 -10.55 0.56
N TYR A 36 2.72 -9.70 -0.29
CA TYR A 36 3.55 -8.57 0.11
C TYR A 36 2.77 -7.24 0.06
N ALA A 37 2.08 -7.00 -1.05
CA ALA A 37 1.28 -5.80 -1.28
C ALA A 37 0.26 -6.02 -2.39
N SER A 38 -0.72 -5.13 -2.51
CA SER A 38 -1.61 -5.08 -3.68
C SER A 38 -1.55 -3.70 -4.32
N ILE A 39 -1.51 -3.65 -5.65
CA ILE A 39 -1.70 -2.41 -6.42
C ILE A 39 -3.09 -2.46 -7.02
N ILE A 40 -3.92 -1.45 -6.70
CA ILE A 40 -5.28 -1.32 -7.23
C ILE A 40 -5.39 -0.07 -8.09
N ASN A 41 -5.87 -0.25 -9.31
CA ASN A 41 -6.18 0.80 -10.26
C ASN A 41 -7.65 1.24 -10.13
N TYR A 42 -7.93 2.21 -9.25
CA TYR A 42 -9.26 2.81 -9.16
C TYR A 42 -9.49 3.86 -10.27
N PRO A 43 -10.75 4.26 -10.56
CA PRO A 43 -11.04 5.22 -11.63
C PRO A 43 -10.39 6.60 -11.54
N LYS A 44 -9.91 7.04 -10.36
CA LYS A 44 -9.32 8.38 -10.14
C LYS A 44 -7.98 8.38 -9.41
N ARG A 45 -7.47 7.20 -9.05
CA ARG A 45 -6.22 7.02 -8.29
C ARG A 45 -5.68 5.61 -8.43
N MET A 46 -4.38 5.44 -8.25
CA MET A 46 -3.78 4.16 -7.94
C MET A 46 -3.63 4.05 -6.42
N VAL A 47 -3.80 2.86 -5.86
CA VAL A 47 -3.59 2.61 -4.43
C VAL A 47 -2.63 1.45 -4.26
N ALA A 48 -1.57 1.67 -3.47
CA ALA A 48 -0.73 0.60 -2.95
C ALA A 48 -1.24 0.21 -1.55
N MET A 49 -1.51 -1.08 -1.35
CA MET A 49 -2.06 -1.64 -0.12
C MET A 49 -1.04 -2.59 0.50
N PHE A 50 -0.58 -2.28 1.70
CA PHE A 50 0.37 -3.09 2.45
C PHE A 50 -0.35 -3.73 3.64
N PRO A 51 -0.60 -5.06 3.63
CA PRO A 51 -1.12 -5.73 4.80
C PRO A 51 -0.08 -5.67 5.92
N LEU A 52 -0.52 -5.35 7.13
CA LEU A 52 0.30 -5.52 8.32
C LEU A 52 0.43 -7.03 8.56
N PRO A 53 1.66 -7.56 8.71
CA PRO A 53 1.84 -8.97 9.01
C PRO A 53 1.03 -9.36 10.24
N PRO A 54 0.38 -10.53 10.27
CA PRO A 54 -0.34 -11.00 11.44
C PRO A 54 0.66 -11.13 12.60
N SER A 55 0.65 -10.17 13.51
CA SER A 55 1.40 -10.27 14.76
C SER A 55 0.75 -11.35 15.63
N PRO A 56 1.53 -12.19 16.34
CA PRO A 56 1.00 -13.13 17.32
C PRO A 56 0.36 -12.43 18.53
N GLN A 57 0.51 -11.11 18.67
CA GLN A 57 -0.11 -10.38 19.77
C GLN A 57 -1.59 -10.12 19.49
N PRO A 58 -2.47 -10.30 20.50
CA PRO A 58 -3.89 -10.00 20.36
C PRO A 58 -4.06 -8.53 19.98
N ARG A 59 -4.89 -8.25 18.97
CA ARG A 59 -5.23 -6.87 18.57
C ARG A 59 -5.85 -6.16 19.76
N SER A 60 -5.01 -5.47 20.51
CA SER A 60 -5.43 -4.74 21.69
C SER A 60 -6.31 -3.56 21.27
N THR A 61 -7.21 -3.15 22.14
CA THR A 61 -7.93 -1.88 22.00
C THR A 61 -6.96 -0.69 21.82
N SER A 62 -5.73 -0.82 22.34
CA SER A 62 -4.67 0.18 22.14
C SER A 62 -4.18 0.28 20.71
N LEU A 63 -4.07 -0.83 19.95
CA LEU A 63 -3.68 -0.78 18.54
C LEU A 63 -4.72 -0.03 17.70
N HIS A 64 -6.00 -0.37 17.84
CA HIS A 64 -7.07 0.31 17.10
C HIS A 64 -7.10 1.82 17.40
N THR A 65 -6.88 2.20 18.66
CA THR A 65 -6.81 3.61 19.06
C THR A 65 -5.61 4.32 18.42
N LYS A 66 -4.42 3.70 18.42
CA LYS A 66 -3.22 4.23 17.73
C LYS A 66 -3.47 4.42 16.23
N LEU A 67 -4.09 3.44 15.56
CA LEU A 67 -4.40 3.53 14.13
C LEU A 67 -5.39 4.66 13.81
N LEU A 68 -6.42 4.85 14.64
CA LEU A 68 -7.37 5.95 14.51
C LEU A 68 -6.70 7.31 14.73
N GLN A 69 -5.80 7.41 15.72
CA GLN A 69 -5.02 8.62 15.97
C GLN A 69 -4.13 8.95 14.77
N LEU A 70 -3.38 7.99 14.24
CA LEU A 70 -2.55 8.20 13.04
C LEU A 70 -3.37 8.67 11.84
N ASN A 71 -4.53 8.07 11.59
CA ASN A 71 -5.42 8.52 10.51
C ASN A 71 -5.99 9.94 10.71
N ALA A 72 -6.05 10.42 11.96
CA ALA A 72 -6.50 11.78 12.27
C ALA A 72 -5.40 12.84 12.05
N HIS A 73 -4.16 12.42 11.80
CA HIS A 73 -2.99 13.30 11.64
C HIS A 73 -2.37 13.15 10.24
N PRO A 74 -2.98 13.72 9.18
CA PRO A 74 -2.47 13.64 7.82
C PRO A 74 -1.10 14.31 7.64
N ASP A 75 -0.73 15.21 8.56
CA ASP A 75 0.61 15.78 8.67
C ASP A 75 1.69 14.75 9.05
N VAL A 76 1.29 13.66 9.72
CA VAL A 76 2.15 12.55 10.12
C VAL A 76 2.12 11.41 9.09
N VAL A 77 0.93 10.98 8.66
CA VAL A 77 0.78 9.84 7.74
C VAL A 77 0.84 10.21 6.26
N GLY A 78 0.81 11.51 5.92
CA GLY A 78 0.90 12.00 4.55
C GLY A 78 -0.21 11.47 3.66
N ILE A 79 0.16 10.82 2.55
CA ILE A 79 -0.76 10.20 1.60
C ILE A 79 -1.28 8.83 2.04
N ALA A 80 -0.88 8.37 3.23
CA ALA A 80 -1.20 7.06 3.75
C ALA A 80 -2.44 7.07 4.65
N SER A 81 -3.10 5.93 4.76
CA SER A 81 -4.20 5.72 5.68
C SER A 81 -4.32 4.25 6.07
N PHE A 82 -4.63 3.99 7.33
CA PHE A 82 -4.91 2.65 7.83
C PHE A 82 -6.39 2.29 7.64
N SER A 83 -6.64 1.02 7.35
CA SER A 83 -7.98 0.44 7.23
C SER A 83 -7.98 -1.01 7.69
N LEU A 84 -9.17 -1.61 7.78
CA LEU A 84 -9.32 -3.05 7.94
C LEU A 84 -9.66 -3.68 6.58
N ALA A 85 -9.10 -4.86 6.30
CA ALA A 85 -9.48 -5.66 5.15
C ALA A 85 -10.90 -6.25 5.32
N ALA A 86 -11.37 -6.97 4.31
CA ALA A 86 -12.73 -7.52 4.28
C ALA A 86 -13.03 -8.53 5.40
N ASP A 87 -11.99 -9.15 5.97
CA ASP A 87 -12.09 -10.03 7.13
C ASP A 87 -12.33 -9.28 8.45
N ASN A 88 -12.44 -7.93 8.41
CA ASN A 88 -12.51 -7.02 9.56
C ASN A 88 -11.39 -7.24 10.57
N ALA A 89 -10.28 -7.79 10.09
CA ALA A 89 -9.23 -8.27 10.92
C ALA A 89 -7.90 -7.69 10.44
N THR A 90 -7.50 -8.02 9.22
CA THR A 90 -6.20 -7.62 8.69
C THR A 90 -6.12 -6.10 8.59
N VAL A 91 -5.15 -5.50 9.30
CA VAL A 91 -4.87 -4.07 9.19
C VAL A 91 -4.12 -3.85 7.89
N VAL A 92 -4.52 -2.84 7.12
CA VAL A 92 -3.91 -2.52 5.83
C VAL A 92 -3.55 -1.05 5.81
N LEU A 93 -2.31 -0.75 5.44
CA LEU A 93 -1.84 0.60 5.13
C LEU A 93 -2.04 0.86 3.63
N ASN A 94 -2.82 1.88 3.30
CA ASN A 94 -3.10 2.29 1.94
C ASN A 94 -2.34 3.57 1.62
N LEU A 95 -1.62 3.61 0.50
CA LEU A 95 -1.03 4.82 -0.04
C LEU A 95 -1.69 5.14 -1.39
N SER A 96 -2.26 6.32 -1.49
CA SER A 96 -3.06 6.73 -2.64
C SER A 96 -2.28 7.72 -3.51
N LEU A 97 -2.14 7.38 -4.80
CA LEU A 97 -1.57 8.26 -5.82
C LEU A 97 -2.68 8.71 -6.78
N PRO A 98 -3.11 9.98 -6.75
CA PRO A 98 -4.16 10.47 -7.66
C PRO A 98 -3.67 10.51 -9.11
N ASP A 99 -4.59 10.39 -10.06
CA ASP A 99 -4.24 10.26 -11.49
C ASP A 99 -3.33 11.39 -11.99
N HIS A 100 -3.62 12.64 -11.61
CA HIS A 100 -2.80 13.78 -12.02
C HIS A 100 -1.34 13.69 -11.53
N ALA A 101 -1.08 13.03 -10.40
CA ALA A 101 0.26 12.79 -9.91
C ALA A 101 0.88 11.57 -10.61
N LEU A 102 0.11 10.49 -10.80
CA LEU A 102 0.57 9.26 -11.46
C LEU A 102 1.12 9.50 -12.86
N PHE A 103 0.49 10.40 -13.64
CA PHE A 103 0.98 10.73 -14.99
C PHE A 103 2.26 11.58 -15.00
N ASN A 104 2.66 12.16 -13.87
CA ASN A 104 3.73 13.16 -13.79
C ASN A 104 4.83 12.83 -12.78
N CYS A 105 4.73 11.72 -12.04
CA CYS A 105 5.71 11.32 -11.04
C CYS A 105 6.60 10.18 -11.54
N ASP A 106 7.74 10.03 -10.88
CA ASP A 106 8.53 8.81 -10.94
C ASP A 106 7.88 7.76 -10.03
N LEU A 107 7.42 6.65 -10.61
CA LEU A 107 6.74 5.58 -9.88
C LEU A 107 7.71 4.76 -9.02
N ASP A 108 9.00 4.72 -9.37
CA ASP A 108 10.02 4.06 -8.54
C ASP A 108 10.33 4.90 -7.31
N GLU A 109 10.41 6.24 -7.46
CA GLU A 109 10.54 7.15 -6.32
C GLU A 109 9.32 7.09 -5.39
N PHE A 110 8.12 7.07 -5.97
CA PHE A 110 6.88 6.85 -5.22
C PHE A 110 6.94 5.54 -4.44
N TRP A 111 7.38 4.44 -5.08
CA TRP A 111 7.46 3.14 -4.46
C TRP A 111 8.45 3.11 -3.30
N GLN A 112 9.66 3.65 -3.47
CA GLN A 112 10.66 3.71 -2.39
C GLN A 112 10.16 4.56 -1.22
N SER A 113 9.49 5.68 -1.50
CA SER A 113 8.87 6.52 -0.48
C SER A 113 7.76 5.78 0.27
N ALA A 114 6.94 5.01 -0.46
CA ALA A 114 5.88 4.18 0.11
C ALA A 114 6.45 3.09 1.04
N LEU A 115 7.52 2.42 0.63
CA LEU A 115 8.21 1.40 1.44
C LEU A 115 8.82 1.99 2.70
N SER A 116 9.47 3.15 2.59
CA SER A 116 10.04 3.87 3.73
C SER A 116 8.98 4.25 4.75
N LEU A 117 7.88 4.88 4.28
CA LEU A 117 6.77 5.29 5.13
C LEU A 117 6.08 4.07 5.78
N ARG A 118 5.86 2.99 5.03
CA ARG A 118 5.31 1.73 5.55
C ARG A 118 6.16 1.23 6.71
N ASN A 119 7.48 1.13 6.53
CA ASN A 119 8.37 0.61 7.57
C ASN A 119 8.32 1.48 8.83
N ALA A 120 8.38 2.81 8.68
CA ALA A 120 8.31 3.74 9.80
C ALA A 120 6.98 3.63 10.57
N LEU A 121 5.85 3.61 9.87
CA LEU A 121 4.53 3.52 10.49
C LEU A 121 4.30 2.14 11.11
N PHE A 122 4.76 1.06 10.49
CA PHE A 122 4.66 -0.29 11.05
C PHE A 122 5.50 -0.45 12.32
N GLN A 123 6.68 0.16 12.36
CA GLN A 123 7.50 0.22 13.57
C GLN A 123 6.77 0.99 14.68
N ALA A 124 6.24 2.19 14.38
CA ALA A 124 5.58 3.05 15.36
C ALA A 124 4.33 2.44 16.02
N ILE A 125 3.64 1.51 15.33
CA ILE A 125 2.48 0.80 15.89
C ILE A 125 2.85 -0.52 16.57
N SER A 126 4.07 -1.02 16.36
CA SER A 126 4.59 -2.25 16.98
C SER A 126 5.24 -2.00 18.35
N GLU A 127 5.76 -0.78 18.57
CA GLU A 127 6.18 -0.23 19.86
C GLU A 127 4.97 0.25 20.68
#